data_AF-A0AAN5CHP8-F1
#
_entry.id   AF-A0AAN5CHP8-F1
#
_cell.length_a   1.000
_cell.length_b   1.000
_cell.length_c   1.000
_cell.angle_alpha   90.00
_cell.angle_beta   90.00
_cell.angle_gamma   90.00
#
_symmetry.space_group_name_H-M   'P 1'
#
loop_
_entity.id
_entity.type
_entity.pdbx_description
1 polymer ?
#
loop_
_entity_poly.entity_id
_entity_poly.type
_entity_poly.pdbx_seq_one_letter_code
_entity_poly.pdbx_strand_id
1 'polypeptide(L)'
;SNSIKMTPLIVNCMAQVEDRVKAEPESQGKAAMQQMFVFIKEGNLLAAQKALMATTEEERNMAVEKYMVDQCAPMKICWSCPVDLG
;
A
#
# COMPACT_ATOMS: atom_id res chain seq x y z
N SER A 1 3.68 2.40 20.58
CA SER A 1 4.01 2.95 19.26
C SER A 1 4.58 1.86 18.36
N ASN A 2 3.76 1.31 17.48
CA ASN A 2 4.22 0.40 16.43
C ASN A 2 4.67 1.22 15.22
N SER A 3 5.85 1.84 15.33
CA SER A 3 6.53 2.41 14.18
C SER A 3 7.09 1.25 13.36
N ILE A 4 6.51 0.99 12.18
CA ILE A 4 7.16 0.13 11.19
C ILE A 4 8.53 0.73 10.94
N LYS A 5 9.60 0.03 11.31
CA LYS A 5 10.94 0.38 10.86
C LYS A 5 10.93 0.22 9.36
N MET A 6 10.99 1.33 8.62
CA MET A 6 11.12 1.36 7.17
C MET A 6 12.43 0.68 6.80
N THR A 7 12.39 -0.64 6.60
CA THR A 7 13.55 -1.40 6.19
C THR A 7 13.89 -1.01 4.75
N PRO A 8 15.15 -1.18 4.31
CA PRO A 8 15.52 -0.94 2.91
C PRO A 8 14.62 -1.69 1.92
N LEU A 9 14.12 -2.87 2.31
CA LEU A 9 13.17 -3.66 1.53
C LEU A 9 11.81 -2.97 1.37
N ILE A 10 11.25 -2.42 2.46
CA ILE A 10 10.00 -1.67 2.44
C ILE A 10 10.14 -0.40 1.59
N VAL A 11 11.26 0.31 1.74
CA VAL A 11 11.54 1.53 0.96
C VAL A 11 11.65 1.22 -0.54
N ASN A 12 12.38 0.18 -0.91
CA ASN A 12 12.52 -0.24 -2.31
C ASN A 12 11.19 -0.71 -2.91
N CYS A 13 10.39 -1.45 -2.14
CA CYS A 13 9.05 -1.84 -2.55
C CYS A 13 8.16 -0.62 -2.82
N MET A 14 8.12 0.35 -1.88
CA MET A 14 7.32 1.57 -2.05
C MET A 14 7.73 2.40 -3.26
N ALA A 15 9.03 2.54 -3.51
CA ALA A 15 9.54 3.28 -4.67
C ALA A 15 9.07 2.64 -5.99
N GLN A 16 9.21 1.31 -6.12
CA GLN A 16 8.77 0.59 -7.32
C GLN A 16 7.26 0.65 -7.53
N VAL A 17 6.48 0.56 -6.44
CA VAL A 17 5.04 0.68 -6.55
C VAL A 17 4.63 2.10 -6.95
N GLU A 18 5.24 3.14 -6.36
CA GLU A 18 4.98 4.53 -6.76
C GLU A 18 5.28 4.78 -8.23
N ASP A 19 6.38 4.24 -8.75
CA ASP A 19 6.75 4.40 -10.15
C ASP A 19 5.70 3.77 -11.08
N ARG A 20 5.20 2.57 -10.74
CA ARG A 20 4.12 1.91 -11.51
C ARG A 20 2.82 2.70 -11.45
N VAL A 21 2.42 3.15 -10.27
CA VAL A 21 1.20 3.92 -10.04
C VAL A 21 1.24 5.27 -10.77
N LYS A 22 2.40 5.95 -10.80
CA LYS A 22 2.59 7.22 -11.52
C LYS A 22 2.57 7.05 -13.05
N ALA A 23 3.09 5.94 -13.55
CA ALA A 23 3.20 5.67 -15.00
C ALA A 23 1.87 5.31 -15.66
N GLU A 24 0.85 4.90 -14.89
CA GLU A 24 -0.43 4.49 -15.47
C GLU A 24 -1.42 5.64 -15.68
N PRO A 25 -2.33 5.53 -16.67
CA PRO A 25 -3.56 6.33 -16.72
C PRO A 25 -4.38 6.15 -15.45
N GLU A 26 -5.36 7.03 -15.21
CA GLU A 26 -6.27 6.87 -14.08
C GLU A 26 -6.95 5.48 -14.10
N SER A 27 -6.72 4.67 -13.07
CA SER A 27 -7.27 3.33 -12.93
C SER A 27 -8.04 3.21 -11.62
N GLN A 28 -8.97 2.26 -11.59
CA GLN A 28 -9.63 1.84 -10.35
C GLN A 28 -8.57 1.45 -9.30
N GLY A 29 -8.70 1.95 -8.08
CA GLY A 29 -7.75 1.74 -6.98
C GLY A 29 -6.47 2.59 -7.01
N LYS A 30 -6.15 3.33 -8.10
CA LYS A 30 -4.93 4.15 -8.21
C LYS A 30 -4.87 5.24 -7.13
N ALA A 31 -5.95 5.99 -6.95
CA ALA A 31 -6.01 7.08 -5.98
C ALA A 31 -5.84 6.57 -4.53
N ALA A 32 -6.48 5.44 -4.20
CA ALA A 32 -6.35 4.80 -2.89
C ALA A 32 -4.91 4.36 -2.61
N MET A 33 -4.24 3.78 -3.63
CA MET A 33 -2.82 3.41 -3.54
C MET A 33 -1.94 4.64 -3.33
N GLN A 34 -2.14 5.72 -4.10
CA GLN A 34 -1.38 6.97 -3.94
C GLN A 34 -1.56 7.56 -2.54
N GLN A 35 -2.81 7.66 -2.08
CA GLN A 35 -3.15 8.19 -0.77
C GLN A 35 -2.53 7.35 0.36
N MET A 36 -2.55 6.02 0.21
CA MET A 36 -1.89 5.11 1.15
C MET A 36 -0.38 5.34 1.21
N PHE A 37 0.31 5.50 0.08
CA PHE A 37 1.76 5.76 0.09
C PHE A 37 2.14 7.06 0.77
N VAL A 38 1.34 8.11 0.61
CA VAL A 38 1.51 9.38 1.34
C VAL A 38 1.48 9.10 2.85
N PHE A 39 0.47 8.39 3.33
CA PHE A 39 0.35 8.08 4.76
C PHE A 39 1.46 7.17 5.30
N ILE A 40 1.97 6.21 4.51
CA ILE A 40 3.11 5.39 4.92
C ILE A 40 4.38 6.26 5.06
N LYS A 41 4.61 7.21 4.13
CA LYS A 41 5.74 8.14 4.20
C LYS A 41 5.67 9.08 5.41
N GLU A 42 4.46 9.42 5.84
CA GLU A 42 4.19 10.19 7.06
C GLU A 42 4.28 9.35 8.34
N GLY A 43 4.46 8.03 8.24
CA GLY A 43 4.42 7.11 9.37
C GLY A 43 3.01 6.88 9.94
N ASN A 44 1.97 7.33 9.26
CA ASN A 44 0.57 7.21 9.65
C ASN A 44 -0.08 5.94 9.08
N LEU A 45 0.29 4.80 9.64
CA LEU A 45 -0.15 3.49 9.15
C LEU A 45 -1.67 3.27 9.27
N LEU A 46 -2.30 3.89 10.26
CA LEU A 46 -3.76 3.84 10.43
C LEU A 46 -4.47 4.54 9.27
N ALA A 47 -4.00 5.72 8.88
CA ALA A 47 -4.57 6.43 7.74
C ALA A 47 -4.25 5.70 6.42
N ALA A 48 -3.06 5.11 6.30
CA ALA A 48 -2.68 4.29 5.14
C ALA A 48 -3.67 3.13 4.94
N GLN A 49 -3.98 2.40 6.01
CA GLN A 49 -4.93 1.30 5.95
C GLN A 49 -6.35 1.77 5.64
N LYS A 50 -6.81 2.88 6.25
CA LYS A 50 -8.13 3.47 5.96
C LYS A 50 -8.28 3.85 4.49
N ALA A 51 -7.23 4.40 3.86
CA ALA A 51 -7.23 4.73 2.44
C ALA A 51 -7.42 3.48 1.57
N LEU A 52 -6.80 2.35 1.94
CA LEU A 52 -6.92 1.08 1.21
C LEU A 52 -8.26 0.37 1.49
N MET A 53 -8.81 0.49 2.69
CA MET A 53 -10.10 -0.11 3.07
C MET A 53 -11.32 0.69 2.57
N ALA A 54 -11.10 1.91 2.07
CA ALA A 54 -12.14 2.70 1.43
C ALA A 54 -12.52 2.18 0.03
N THR A 55 -11.70 1.32 -0.57
CA THR A 55 -12.02 0.62 -1.82
C THR A 55 -12.76 -0.69 -1.54
N THR A 56 -13.43 -1.24 -2.54
CA THR A 56 -13.99 -2.59 -2.41
C THR A 56 -12.86 -3.62 -2.24
N GLU A 57 -13.22 -4.80 -1.72
CA GLU A 57 -12.27 -5.91 -1.62
C GLU A 57 -11.71 -6.33 -2.98
N GLU A 58 -12.56 -6.35 -4.00
CA GLU A 58 -12.16 -6.67 -5.38
C GLU A 58 -11.16 -5.64 -5.92
N GLU A 59 -11.44 -4.35 -5.76
CA GLU A 59 -10.54 -3.27 -6.19
C GLU A 59 -9.20 -3.31 -5.46
N ARG A 60 -9.24 -3.58 -4.15
CA ARG A 60 -8.04 -3.72 -3.33
C ARG A 60 -7.19 -4.90 -3.82
N ASN A 61 -7.79 -6.06 -4.04
CA ASN A 61 -7.09 -7.26 -4.50
C ASN A 61 -6.47 -7.03 -5.88
N MET A 62 -7.22 -6.44 -6.82
CA MET A 62 -6.69 -6.07 -8.13
C MET A 62 -5.51 -5.08 -8.02
N ALA A 63 -5.62 -4.05 -7.17
CA ALA A 63 -4.55 -3.08 -6.97
C ALA A 63 -3.31 -3.73 -6.36
N VAL A 64 -3.47 -4.63 -5.37
CA VAL A 64 -2.36 -5.38 -4.78
C VAL A 64 -1.69 -6.27 -5.83
N GLU A 65 -2.44 -7.03 -6.62
CA GLU A 65 -1.89 -7.89 -7.67
C GLU A 65 -1.16 -7.12 -8.75
N LYS A 66 -1.75 -6.00 -9.19
CA LYS A 66 -1.22 -5.18 -10.27
C LYS A 66 0.06 -4.43 -9.87
N TYR A 67 0.05 -3.84 -8.69
CA TYR A 67 1.06 -2.89 -8.29
C TYR A 67 2.17 -3.50 -7.43
N MET A 68 1.91 -4.56 -6.66
CA MET A 68 2.96 -5.20 -5.86
C MET A 68 3.79 -6.19 -6.67
N VAL A 69 5.02 -5.79 -6.94
CA VAL A 69 6.09 -6.64 -7.49
C VAL A 69 6.50 -7.77 -6.55
N ASP A 70 7.18 -8.80 -7.06
CA ASP A 70 7.62 -9.95 -6.26
C ASP A 70 8.51 -9.57 -5.06
N GLN A 71 9.31 -8.50 -5.19
CA GLN A 71 10.13 -7.98 -4.09
C GLN A 71 9.31 -7.41 -2.92
N CYS A 72 8.01 -7.18 -3.14
CA CYS A 72 7.04 -6.73 -2.14
C CYS A 72 6.29 -7.89 -1.47
N ALA A 73 6.60 -9.16 -1.77
CA ALA A 73 5.87 -10.32 -1.23
C ALA A 73 5.68 -10.32 0.31
N PRO A 74 6.66 -9.89 1.14
CA PRO A 74 6.44 -9.77 2.58
C PRO A 74 5.37 -8.72 2.96
N MET A 75 5.22 -7.68 2.14
CA MET A 75 4.22 -6.63 2.33
C MET A 75 2.83 -7.02 1.80
N LYS A 76 2.73 -7.87 0.76
CA LYS A 76 1.46 -8.45 0.30
C LYS A 76 0.69 -9.10 1.45
N ILE A 77 1.41 -9.79 2.35
CA ILE A 77 0.82 -10.50 3.49
C ILE A 77 0.20 -9.54 4.51
N CYS A 78 0.78 -8.36 4.72
CA CYS A 78 0.25 -7.39 5.70
C CYS A 78 -0.84 -6.45 5.15
N TRP A 79 -1.02 -6.35 3.84
CA TRP A 79 -1.99 -5.44 3.22
C TRP A 79 -3.44 -5.91 3.29
N SER A 80 -3.65 -7.22 3.50
CA SER A 80 -4.95 -7.81 3.83
C SER A 80 -5.10 -8.11 5.33
N CYS A 81 -4.07 -7.86 6.15
CA CYS A 81 -4.19 -8.08 7.58
C CYS A 81 -5.18 -7.08 8.19
N PRO A 82 -6.22 -7.54 8.91
CA PRO A 82 -6.94 -6.68 9.81
C PRO A 82 -5.95 -6.23 10.88
N VAL A 83 -5.55 -4.96 10.86
CA VAL A 83 -4.93 -4.34 12.03
C VAL A 83 -5.98 -4.41 13.13
N ASP A 84 -5.68 -5.19 14.17
CA ASP A 84 -6.42 -5.11 15.42
C ASP A 84 -6.22 -3.68 15.95
N LEU A 85 -7.27 -2.87 15.83
CA LEU A 85 -7.32 -1.47 16.26
C LEU A 85 -7.55 -1.39 17.77
N GLY A 86 -6.82 -2.22 18.53
CA GLY A 86 -6.83 -2.20 19.99
C GLY A 86 -6.52 -0.81 20.54
#